data_AF-A0A2E2IQC4-F1
#
_entry.id   AF-A0A2E2IQC4-F1
#
_cell.length_a   1.000
_cell.length_b   1.000
_cell.length_c   1.000
_cell.angle_alpha   90.00
_cell.angle_beta   90.00
_cell.angle_gamma   90.00
#
_symmetry.space_group_name_H-M   'P 1'
#
loop_
_entity.id
_entity.type
_entity.pdbx_description
1 polymer ?
#
loop_
_entity_poly.entity_id
_entity_poly.type
_entity_poly.pdbx_seq_one_letter_code
_entity_poly.pdbx_strand_id
1 'polypeptide(L)'
;MARRNNKLVDNIMDMLLEISALSWKIGAFISFVFVMGSIYAFNYAQSIQQTNNTMVKSVLEGGLIWVYYFIPLGLLGIAIIFGWKAYKKFIRDSYY
;
A
#
# COMPACT_ATOMS: atom_id res chain seq x y z
N MET A 1 -19.25 18.77 8.76
CA MET A 1 -17.94 19.38 8.44
C MET A 1 -16.83 18.33 8.51
N ALA A 2 -16.77 17.38 7.56
CA ALA A 2 -15.79 16.28 7.56
C ALA A 2 -14.82 16.32 6.35
N ARG A 3 -14.70 17.49 5.69
CA ARG A 3 -14.02 17.64 4.39
C ARG A 3 -12.54 18.05 4.47
N ARG A 4 -11.98 18.20 5.69
CA ARG A 4 -10.68 18.87 5.89
C ARG A 4 -9.48 17.93 6.03
N ASN A 5 -9.69 16.67 6.44
CA ASN A 5 -8.57 15.75 6.71
C ASN A 5 -8.08 14.94 5.50
N ASN A 6 -8.80 14.93 4.37
CA ASN A 6 -8.34 14.23 3.16
C ASN A 6 -7.33 15.02 2.32
N LYS A 7 -7.21 16.34 2.52
CA LYS A 7 -6.33 17.18 1.68
C LYS A 7 -4.87 16.75 1.69
N LEU A 8 -4.36 16.21 2.80
CA LEU A 8 -2.97 15.74 2.85
C LEU A 8 -2.78 14.44 2.08
N VAL A 9 -3.70 13.49 2.22
CA VAL A 9 -3.64 12.21 1.51
C VAL A 9 -3.83 12.43 0.01
N ASP A 10 -4.81 13.25 -0.37
CA ASP A 10 -5.08 13.60 -1.76
C ASP A 10 -3.87 14.30 -2.39
N ASN A 11 -3.29 15.31 -1.72
CA ASN A 11 -2.10 16.00 -2.22
C ASN A 11 -0.88 15.06 -2.36
N ILE A 12 -0.66 14.15 -1.40
CA ILE A 12 0.45 13.19 -1.48
C ILE A 12 0.23 12.20 -2.62
N MET A 13 -1.00 11.73 -2.81
CA MET A 13 -1.32 10.82 -3.91
C MET A 13 -1.21 11.50 -5.27
N ASP A 14 -1.69 12.73 -5.40
CA ASP A 14 -1.54 13.52 -6.63
C ASP A 14 -0.06 13.78 -6.94
N MET A 15 0.75 14.11 -5.93
CA MET A 15 2.19 14.31 -6.11
C MET A 15 2.90 13.00 -6.49
N LEU A 16 2.54 11.86 -5.87
CA LEU A 16 3.07 10.55 -6.24
C LEU A 16 2.67 10.17 -7.67
N LEU A 17 1.45 10.52 -8.09
CA LEU A 17 0.95 10.27 -9.43
C LEU A 17 1.67 11.13 -10.47
N GLU A 18 1.84 12.43 -10.22
CA GLU A 18 2.61 13.33 -11.09
C GLU A 18 4.07 12.88 -11.23
N ILE A 19 4.72 12.54 -10.12
CA ILE A 19 6.11 12.07 -10.13
C ILE A 19 6.22 10.71 -10.83
N SER A 20 5.30 9.78 -10.58
CA SER A 20 5.28 8.49 -11.28
C SER A 20 5.04 8.66 -12.80
N ALA A 21 4.37 9.75 -13.20
CA ALA A 21 4.16 10.09 -14.59
C ALA A 21 5.40 10.71 -15.26
N LEU A 22 6.43 11.14 -14.52
CA LEU A 22 7.69 11.66 -15.07
C LEU A 22 8.61 10.56 -15.60
N SER A 23 8.68 9.40 -14.94
CA SER A 23 9.50 8.28 -15.40
C SER A 23 8.94 6.94 -14.95
N TRP A 24 8.94 5.93 -15.84
CA TRP A 24 8.51 4.57 -15.51
C TRP A 24 9.32 3.98 -14.35
N LYS A 25 10.59 4.39 -14.19
CA LYS A 25 11.48 3.99 -13.09
C LYS A 25 10.93 4.42 -11.73
N ILE A 26 10.32 5.59 -11.65
CA ILE A 26 9.78 6.12 -10.39
C ILE A 26 8.48 5.41 -10.02
N GLY A 27 7.59 5.17 -10.98
CA GLY A 27 6.39 4.36 -10.74
C GLY A 27 6.73 2.92 -10.30
N ALA A 28 7.76 2.31 -10.90
CA ALA A 28 8.27 1.00 -10.50
C ALA A 28 8.86 1.03 -9.08
N PHE A 29 9.62 2.08 -8.72
CA PHE A 29 10.17 2.26 -7.38
C PHE A 29 9.08 2.41 -6.32
N ILE A 30 8.07 3.25 -6.58
CA ILE A 30 6.92 3.45 -5.67
C ILE A 30 6.17 2.13 -5.49
N SER A 31 5.91 1.39 -6.58
CA SER A 31 5.32 0.05 -6.51
C SER A 31 6.15 -0.89 -5.64
N PHE A 32 7.47 -0.88 -5.80
CA PHE A 32 8.36 -1.73 -5.00
C PHE A 32 8.31 -1.39 -3.51
N VAL A 33 8.30 -0.09 -3.15
CA VAL A 33 8.14 0.36 -1.75
C VAL A 33 6.81 -0.13 -1.17
N PHE A 34 5.72 -0.05 -1.91
CA PHE A 34 4.43 -0.54 -1.45
C PHE A 34 4.39 -2.06 -1.29
N VAL A 35 5.04 -2.82 -2.18
CA VAL A 35 5.19 -4.28 -2.01
C VAL A 35 5.98 -4.61 -0.74
N MET A 36 7.12 -3.94 -0.52
CA MET A 36 7.92 -4.16 0.69
C MET A 36 7.14 -3.79 1.96
N GLY A 37 6.40 -2.67 1.93
CA GLY A 37 5.49 -2.28 3.00
C GLY A 37 4.39 -3.32 3.25
N SER A 38 3.81 -3.89 2.19
CA SER A 38 2.83 -4.98 2.30
C SER A 38 3.42 -6.22 2.96
N ILE A 39 4.64 -6.64 2.58
CA ILE A 39 5.31 -7.79 3.17
C ILE A 39 5.59 -7.53 4.66
N TYR A 40 6.09 -6.34 5.00
CA TYR A 40 6.32 -5.95 6.38
C TYR A 40 5.02 -5.95 7.20
N ALA A 41 3.95 -5.35 6.68
CA ALA A 41 2.65 -5.33 7.32
C ALA A 41 2.06 -6.74 7.50
N PHE A 42 2.28 -7.64 6.53
CA PHE A 42 1.86 -9.04 6.62
C PHE A 42 2.64 -9.79 7.71
N ASN A 43 3.97 -9.66 7.74
CA ASN A 43 4.80 -10.25 8.80
C ASN A 43 4.43 -9.70 10.19
N TYR A 44 4.12 -8.40 10.27
CA TYR A 44 3.63 -7.79 11.49
C TYR A 44 2.29 -8.39 11.93
N ALA A 45 1.31 -8.51 11.03
CA ALA A 45 0.02 -9.13 11.32
C ALA A 45 0.17 -10.58 11.84
N GLN A 46 1.08 -11.36 11.25
CA GLN A 46 1.42 -12.71 11.71
C GLN A 46 2.05 -12.71 13.10
N SER A 47 2.96 -11.78 13.37
CA SER A 47 3.60 -11.67 14.70
C SER A 47 2.61 -11.32 15.82
N ILE A 48 1.57 -10.54 15.50
CA ILE A 48 0.50 -10.23 16.44
C ILE A 48 -0.34 -11.48 16.74
N GLN A 49 -0.66 -12.32 15.74
CA GLN A 49 -1.39 -13.57 16.01
C GLN A 49 -0.63 -14.53 16.93
N GLN A 50 0.70 -14.50 16.86
CA GLN A 50 1.57 -15.32 17.70
C GLN A 50 1.85 -14.68 19.08
N THR A 51 1.29 -13.50 19.36
CA THR A 51 1.53 -12.81 20.62
C THR A 51 0.78 -13.47 21.79
N ASN A 52 1.44 -13.58 22.95
CA ASN A 52 0.82 -14.06 24.18
C ASN A 52 0.12 -12.95 24.98
N ASN A 53 0.05 -11.74 24.44
CA ASN A 53 -0.66 -10.63 25.05
C ASN A 53 -2.18 -10.87 25.00
N THR A 54 -2.76 -11.17 26.17
CA THR A 54 -4.17 -11.52 26.35
C THR A 54 -5.16 -10.42 25.93
N MET A 55 -4.79 -9.15 26.03
CA MET A 55 -5.63 -8.04 25.54
C MET A 55 -5.71 -8.01 24.01
N VAL A 56 -4.59 -8.25 23.33
CA VAL A 56 -4.55 -8.21 21.88
C VAL A 56 -5.23 -9.44 21.29
N LYS A 57 -5.04 -10.60 21.93
CA LYS A 57 -5.65 -11.86 21.54
C LYS A 57 -7.18 -11.85 21.67
N SER A 58 -7.73 -11.30 22.75
CA SER A 58 -9.20 -11.23 22.94
C SER A 58 -9.90 -10.32 21.93
N VAL A 59 -9.27 -9.20 21.55
CA VAL A 59 -9.78 -8.30 20.51
C VAL A 59 -9.74 -8.96 19.13
N LEU A 60 -8.67 -9.71 18.84
CA LEU A 60 -8.51 -10.45 17.59
C LEU A 60 -9.53 -11.59 17.45
N GLU A 61 -9.68 -12.41 18.49
CA GLU A 61 -10.63 -13.53 18.53
C GLU A 61 -12.10 -13.06 18.47
N GLY A 62 -12.38 -11.83 18.91
CA GLY A 62 -13.69 -11.17 18.79
C GLY A 62 -14.12 -10.82 17.35
N GLY A 63 -13.36 -11.22 16.33
CA GLY A 63 -13.72 -11.05 14.93
C GLY A 63 -13.03 -9.88 14.22
N LEU A 64 -11.99 -9.28 14.81
CA LEU A 64 -11.20 -8.20 14.19
C LEU A 64 -9.92 -8.70 13.49
N ILE A 65 -9.64 -10.01 13.52
CA ILE A 65 -8.48 -10.63 12.84
C ILE A 65 -8.37 -10.24 11.35
N TRP A 66 -9.48 -10.18 10.64
CA TRP A 66 -9.49 -9.89 9.20
C TRP A 66 -9.04 -8.46 8.87
N VAL A 67 -9.24 -7.49 9.78
CA VAL A 67 -8.86 -6.09 9.57
C VAL A 67 -7.34 -5.92 9.45
N TYR A 68 -6.57 -6.74 10.17
CA TYR A 68 -5.11 -6.73 10.09
C TYR A 68 -4.58 -7.23 8.74
N TYR A 69 -5.36 -8.04 8.02
CA TYR A 69 -5.03 -8.48 6.66
C TYR A 69 -5.47 -7.48 5.59
N PHE A 70 -6.41 -6.57 5.90
CA PHE A 70 -6.83 -5.53 4.97
C PHE A 70 -5.74 -4.50 4.68
N ILE A 71 -4.88 -4.22 5.66
CA ILE A 71 -3.76 -3.28 5.50
C ILE A 71 -2.74 -3.78 4.46
N PRO A 72 -2.15 -4.99 4.59
CA PRO A 72 -1.22 -5.50 3.57
C PRO A 72 -1.92 -5.67 2.21
N LEU A 73 -3.17 -6.17 2.17
CA LEU A 73 -3.91 -6.27 0.92
C LEU A 73 -4.15 -4.91 0.24
N GLY A 74 -4.45 -3.87 1.00
CA GLY A 74 -4.62 -2.51 0.49
C GLY A 74 -3.32 -1.93 -0.06
N LEU A 75 -2.21 -2.10 0.65
CA LEU A 75 -0.88 -1.69 0.17
C LEU A 75 -0.49 -2.42 -1.13
N LEU A 76 -0.78 -3.71 -1.20
CA LEU A 76 -0.52 -4.53 -2.39
C LEU A 76 -1.38 -4.07 -3.58
N GLY A 77 -2.66 -3.74 -3.34
CA GLY A 77 -3.53 -3.16 -4.36
C GLY A 77 -3.01 -1.85 -4.93
N ILE A 78 -2.54 -0.94 -4.07
CA ILE A 78 -1.92 0.32 -4.49
C ILE A 78 -0.63 0.04 -5.28
N ALA A 79 0.19 -0.90 -4.82
CA ALA A 79 1.41 -1.31 -5.52
C ALA A 79 1.10 -1.76 -6.96
N ILE A 80 0.10 -2.63 -7.14
CA ILE A 80 -0.30 -3.12 -8.47
C ILE A 80 -0.72 -1.95 -9.37
N ILE A 81 -1.48 -0.97 -8.86
CA ILE A 81 -1.92 0.18 -9.67
C ILE A 81 -0.72 1.00 -10.17
N PHE A 82 0.24 1.30 -9.29
CA PHE A 82 1.44 2.04 -9.66
C PHE A 82 2.36 1.23 -10.58
N GLY A 83 2.54 -0.06 -10.32
CA GLY A 83 3.33 -0.96 -11.16
C GLY A 83 2.74 -1.12 -12.56
N TRP A 84 1.41 -1.23 -12.66
CA TRP A 84 0.71 -1.31 -13.94
C TRP A 84 0.82 -0.01 -14.74
N LYS A 85 0.71 1.16 -14.08
CA LYS A 85 0.94 2.47 -14.72
C LYS A 85 2.38 2.60 -15.21
N ALA A 86 3.36 2.18 -14.40
CA ALA A 86 4.77 2.19 -14.76
C ALA A 86 5.05 1.28 -15.97
N TYR A 87 4.48 0.07 -15.98
CA TYR A 87 4.62 -0.88 -17.08
C TYR A 87 4.03 -0.36 -18.38
N LYS A 88 2.82 0.22 -18.35
CA LYS A 88 2.21 0.89 -19.52
C LYS A 88 3.10 2.01 -20.06
N LYS A 89 3.70 2.81 -19.18
CA LYS A 89 4.60 3.87 -19.58
C LYS A 89 5.90 3.31 -20.18
N PHE A 90 6.48 2.26 -19.60
CA PHE A 90 7.65 1.58 -20.13
C PHE A 90 7.41 1.05 -21.55
N ILE A 91 6.28 0.39 -21.80
CA ILE A 91 5.94 -0.07 -23.15
C ILE A 91 5.85 1.11 -24.11
N ARG A 92 5.15 2.19 -23.72
CA ARG A 92 4.99 3.37 -24.57
C ARG A 92 6.34 4.03 -24.90
N ASP A 93 7.21 4.20 -23.92
CA ASP A 93 8.52 4.84 -24.08
C ASP A 93 9.54 3.91 -24.78
N SER A 94 9.30 2.59 -24.83
CA SER A 94 10.13 1.62 -25.54
C SER A 94 9.68 1.36 -26.99
N TYR A 95 8.45 1.76 -27.34
CA TYR A 95 7.90 1.61 -28.69
C TYR A 95 8.17 2.83 -29.59
N TYR A 96 8.55 3.97 -28.99
CA TYR A 96 9.05 5.18 -29.64
C TYR A 96 10.57 5.23 -29.54
#